data_AF-A0A970Q5P7-F1
#
_entry.id   AF-A0A970Q5P7-F1
#
_cell.length_a   1.000
_cell.length_b   1.000
_cell.length_c   1.000
_cell.angle_alpha   90.00
_cell.angle_beta   90.00
_cell.angle_gamma   90.00
#
_symmetry.space_group_name_H-M   'P 1'
#
loop_
_entity.id
_entity.type
_entity.pdbx_description
1 polymer ?
#
loop_
_entity_poly.entity_id
_entity_poly.type
_entity_poly.pdbx_seq_one_letter_code
_entity_poly.pdbx_strand_id
1 'polypeptide(L)'
;MEKIDEIKVTARELLENLIGRTVSIYDDYNREDGDANDRLLFFFDDLSALAEGIDAICSTTGADADLNELHQKLGMLKDAIDNDDRFLVADILKFELKPLLEYWHQTI
;
A
#
# COMPACT_ATOMS: atom_id res chain seq x y z
N MET A 1 -16.38 19.51 -6.72
CA MET A 1 -15.17 19.38 -7.53
C MET A 1 -13.95 19.68 -6.68
N GLU A 2 -13.83 20.89 -6.10
CA GLU A 2 -12.72 21.28 -5.22
C GLU A 2 -12.35 20.25 -4.12
N LYS A 3 -13.35 19.72 -3.40
CA LYS A 3 -13.12 18.68 -2.37
C LYS A 3 -12.53 17.36 -2.91
N ILE A 4 -12.86 16.97 -4.14
CA ILE A 4 -12.31 15.75 -4.76
C ILE A 4 -10.88 16.00 -5.24
N ASP A 5 -10.60 17.21 -5.73
CA ASP A 5 -9.25 17.58 -6.15
C ASP A 5 -8.30 17.60 -4.94
N GLU A 6 -8.76 18.08 -3.77
CA GLU A 6 -8.02 17.97 -2.51
C GLU A 6 -7.74 16.52 -2.10
N ILE A 7 -8.76 15.65 -2.16
CA ILE A 7 -8.59 14.21 -1.85
C ILE A 7 -7.57 13.56 -2.80
N LYS A 8 -7.59 13.91 -4.09
CA LYS A 8 -6.61 13.41 -5.06
C LYS A 8 -5.19 13.83 -4.71
N VAL A 9 -4.98 15.09 -4.33
CA VAL A 9 -3.66 15.58 -3.91
C VAL A 9 -3.17 14.80 -2.69
N THR A 10 -4.00 14.70 -1.65
CA THR A 10 -3.63 13.95 -0.42
C THR A 10 -3.39 12.47 -0.71
N ALA A 11 -4.20 11.82 -1.55
CA ALA A 11 -4.01 10.42 -1.94
C ALA A 11 -2.69 10.22 -2.71
N ARG A 12 -2.33 11.14 -3.60
CA ARG A 12 -1.05 11.10 -4.32
C ARG A 12 0.15 11.27 -3.40
N GLU A 13 0.09 12.22 -2.46
CA GLU A 13 1.13 12.41 -1.44
C GLU A 13 1.29 11.15 -0.56
N LEU A 14 0.16 10.55 -0.16
CA LEU A 14 0.16 9.30 0.62
C LEU A 14 0.73 8.13 -0.19
N LEU A 15 0.38 8.01 -1.47
CA LEU A 15 0.96 7.00 -2.37
C LEU A 15 2.47 7.13 -2.49
N GLU A 16 3.00 8.33 -2.71
CA GLU A 16 4.45 8.56 -2.80
C GLU A 16 5.16 8.11 -1.50
N ASN A 17 4.56 8.44 -0.35
CA ASN A 17 5.07 8.01 0.95
C ASN A 17 5.07 6.48 1.08
N LEU A 18 3.95 5.84 0.76
CA LEU A 18 3.76 4.39 0.87
C LEU A 18 4.69 3.63 -0.09
N ILE A 19 4.86 4.09 -1.33
CA ILE A 19 5.81 3.53 -2.30
C ILE A 19 7.22 3.56 -1.71
N GLY A 20 7.65 4.69 -1.15
CA GLY A 20 8.97 4.78 -0.48
C GLY A 20 9.10 3.82 0.70
N ARG A 21 8.02 3.64 1.48
CA ARG A 21 8.00 2.74 2.64
C ARG A 21 8.04 1.28 2.27
N THR A 22 7.44 0.84 1.16
CA THR A 22 7.58 -0.56 0.71
C THR A 22 9.04 -0.96 0.56
N VAL A 23 9.87 -0.08 -0.03
CA VAL A 23 11.31 -0.31 -0.20
C VAL A 23 12.03 -0.35 1.14
N SER A 24 11.74 0.60 2.03
CA SER A 24 12.41 0.64 3.33
C SER A 24 12.02 -0.54 4.22
N ILE A 25 10.76 -0.97 4.23
CA ILE A 25 10.31 -2.13 5.03
C ILE A 25 10.87 -3.42 4.44
N TYR A 26 10.91 -3.55 3.12
CA TYR A 26 11.60 -4.65 2.43
C TYR A 26 13.06 -4.76 2.87
N ASP A 27 13.79 -3.64 2.95
CA ASP A 27 15.18 -3.64 3.39
C ASP A 27 15.34 -4.08 4.85
N ASP A 28 14.42 -3.70 5.74
CA ASP A 28 14.44 -4.12 7.15
C ASP A 28 14.19 -5.62 7.31
N TYR A 29 13.24 -6.17 6.54
CA TYR A 29 12.98 -7.62 6.53
C TYR A 29 14.21 -8.41 6.08
N ASN A 30 14.98 -7.90 5.12
CA ASN A 30 16.22 -8.52 4.65
C ASN A 30 17.39 -8.37 5.63
N ARG A 31 17.36 -7.39 6.53
CA ARG A 31 18.42 -7.15 7.54
C ARG A 31 18.17 -7.87 8.86
N GLU A 32 17.07 -8.61 8.97
CA GLU A 32 16.58 -9.21 10.21
C GLU A 32 16.36 -8.20 11.34
N ASP A 33 16.03 -6.94 11.01
CA ASP A 33 15.76 -5.92 12.02
C ASP A 33 14.46 -6.26 12.78
N GLY A 34 14.48 -6.06 14.10
CA GLY A 34 13.39 -6.42 15.01
C GLY A 34 12.15 -5.53 14.87
N ASP A 35 12.33 -4.31 14.34
CA ASP A 35 11.28 -3.30 14.25
C ASP A 35 10.45 -3.40 12.95
N ALA A 36 10.78 -4.32 12.05
CA ALA A 36 10.14 -4.45 10.74
C ALA A 36 8.62 -4.71 10.85
N ASN A 37 8.20 -5.51 11.84
CA ASN A 37 6.79 -5.83 12.09
C ASN A 37 6.00 -4.60 12.58
N ASP A 38 6.57 -3.78 13.47
CA ASP A 38 5.93 -2.57 13.98
C ASP A 38 5.74 -1.54 12.87
N ARG A 39 6.76 -1.39 12.01
CA ARG A 39 6.67 -0.52 10.82
C ARG A 39 5.62 -1.00 9.82
N LEU A 40 5.43 -2.31 9.71
CA LEU A 40 4.42 -2.92 8.86
C LEU A 40 3.00 -2.67 9.40
N LEU A 41 2.83 -2.66 10.72
CA LEU A 41 1.54 -2.30 11.34
C LEU A 41 1.11 -0.88 10.96
N PHE A 42 1.99 0.11 11.15
CA PHE A 42 1.70 1.49 10.73
C PHE A 42 1.49 1.60 9.22
N PHE A 43 2.12 0.73 8.45
CA PHE A 43 1.96 0.73 7.00
C PHE A 43 0.58 0.21 6.57
N PHE A 44 0.01 -0.76 7.30
CA PHE A 44 -1.36 -1.22 7.09
C PHE A 44 -2.42 -0.16 7.42
N ASP A 45 -2.22 0.61 8.49
CA ASP A 45 -3.12 1.72 8.84
C ASP A 45 -3.16 2.75 7.71
N ASP A 46 -2.00 3.12 7.17
CA ASP A 46 -1.91 4.08 6.07
C ASP A 46 -2.44 3.53 4.74
N LEU A 47 -2.28 2.23 4.46
CA LEU A 47 -2.92 1.58 3.31
C LEU A 47 -4.45 1.59 3.43
N SER A 48 -4.98 1.46 4.64
CA SER A 48 -6.42 1.53 4.89
C SER A 48 -6.95 2.93 4.63
N ALA A 49 -6.25 3.96 5.13
CA ALA A 49 -6.58 5.36 4.83
C ALA A 49 -6.48 5.69 3.34
N LEU A 50 -5.48 5.13 2.63
CA LEU A 50 -5.37 5.25 1.19
C LEU A 50 -6.57 4.61 0.48
N ALA A 51 -6.96 3.39 0.86
CA ALA A 51 -8.07 2.67 0.25
C ALA A 51 -9.39 3.48 0.34
N GLU A 52 -9.65 4.13 1.47
CA GLU A 52 -10.78 5.06 1.62
C GLU A 52 -10.71 6.25 0.66
N GLY A 53 -9.52 6.84 0.50
CA GLY A 53 -9.29 7.94 -0.44
C GLY A 53 -9.52 7.51 -1.90
N ILE A 54 -8.99 6.35 -2.28
CA ILE A 54 -9.16 5.77 -3.63
C ILE A 54 -10.63 5.48 -3.91
N ASP A 55 -11.35 4.84 -2.97
CA ASP A 55 -12.78 4.55 -3.11
C ASP A 55 -13.60 5.82 -3.38
N ALA A 56 -13.31 6.90 -2.63
CA ALA A 56 -13.99 8.19 -2.80
C ALA A 56 -13.69 8.82 -4.18
N ILE A 57 -12.45 8.73 -4.66
CA ILE A 57 -12.05 9.22 -5.99
C ILE A 57 -12.76 8.42 -7.08
N CYS A 58 -12.68 7.09 -7.04
CA CYS A 58 -13.28 6.17 -8.02
C CYS A 58 -14.80 6.36 -8.09
N SER A 59 -15.47 6.38 -6.94
CA SER A 59 -16.93 6.58 -6.84
C SER A 59 -17.39 7.92 -7.44
N THR A 60 -16.53 8.94 -7.47
CA THR A 60 -16.90 10.27 -7.97
C THR A 60 -16.45 10.52 -9.41
N THR A 61 -15.33 9.94 -9.83
CA THR A 61 -14.69 10.26 -11.12
C THR A 61 -14.80 9.15 -12.15
N GLY A 62 -15.16 7.93 -11.74
CA GLY A 62 -15.10 6.74 -12.58
C GLY A 62 -13.68 6.27 -12.88
N ALA A 63 -12.68 6.71 -12.11
CA ALA A 63 -11.32 6.20 -12.20
C ALA A 63 -11.28 4.69 -11.92
N ASP A 64 -10.39 3.99 -12.63
CA ASP A 64 -10.21 2.54 -12.52
C ASP A 64 -9.06 2.24 -11.55
N ALA A 65 -9.40 1.98 -10.29
CA ALA A 65 -8.49 1.48 -9.28
C ALA A 65 -9.17 0.30 -8.56
N ASP A 66 -8.65 -0.91 -8.77
CA ASP A 66 -9.26 -2.12 -8.24
C ASP A 66 -8.85 -2.37 -6.78
N LEU A 67 -9.73 -1.99 -5.84
CA LEU A 67 -9.53 -2.29 -4.42
C LEU A 67 -9.52 -3.79 -4.11
N ASN A 68 -10.08 -4.65 -4.97
CA ASN A 68 -9.99 -6.10 -4.77
C ASN A 68 -8.56 -6.60 -4.91
N GLU A 69 -7.78 -6.01 -5.81
CA GLU A 69 -6.36 -6.37 -5.96
C GLU A 69 -5.59 -6.02 -4.69
N LEU A 70 -5.82 -4.84 -4.10
CA LEU A 70 -5.24 -4.47 -2.80
C LEU A 70 -5.64 -5.48 -1.72
N HIS A 71 -6.92 -5.81 -1.58
CA HIS A 71 -7.38 -6.79 -0.59
C HIS A 71 -6.70 -8.15 -0.78
N GLN A 72 -6.51 -8.60 -2.02
CA GLN A 72 -5.80 -9.83 -2.30
C GLN A 72 -4.35 -9.77 -1.81
N LYS A 73 -3.62 -8.68 -2.11
CA LYS A 73 -2.22 -8.54 -1.66
C LYS A 73 -2.11 -8.44 -0.15
N LEU A 74 -3.04 -7.75 0.50
CA LEU A 74 -3.12 -7.67 1.96
C LEU A 74 -3.38 -9.05 2.59
N GLY A 75 -4.24 -9.87 1.98
CA GLY A 75 -4.47 -11.25 2.39
C GLY A 75 -3.19 -12.10 2.30
N MET A 76 -2.48 -12.02 1.17
CA MET A 76 -1.19 -12.71 0.99
C MET A 76 -0.16 -12.26 2.03
N LEU A 77 -0.09 -10.95 2.31
CA LEU A 77 0.86 -10.39 3.26
C LEU A 77 0.55 -10.84 4.69
N LYS A 78 -0.72 -10.85 5.07
CA LYS A 78 -1.17 -11.39 6.36
C LYS A 78 -0.80 -12.87 6.50
N ASP A 79 -1.07 -13.68 5.50
CA ASP A 79 -0.75 -15.10 5.53
C ASP A 79 0.77 -15.32 5.65
N ALA A 80 1.59 -14.52 4.97
CA ALA A 80 3.06 -14.59 5.08
C ALA A 80 3.55 -14.23 6.50
N ILE A 81 2.99 -13.18 7.12
CA ILE A 81 3.29 -12.78 8.50
C ILE A 81 2.90 -13.88 9.48
N ASP A 82 1.69 -14.42 9.36
CA ASP A 82 1.17 -15.46 10.26
C ASP A 82 2.02 -16.75 10.22
N ASN A 83 2.70 -17.00 9.09
CA ASN A 83 3.61 -18.14 8.90
C ASN A 83 5.10 -17.80 9.16
N ASP A 84 5.41 -16.60 9.64
CA ASP A 84 6.79 -16.10 9.82
C ASP A 84 7.66 -16.19 8.53
N ASP A 85 7.02 -16.13 7.35
CA ASP A 85 7.69 -16.19 6.06
C ASP A 85 8.18 -14.81 5.64
N ARG A 86 9.32 -14.43 6.22
CA ARG A 86 9.96 -13.12 6.00
C ARG A 86 10.32 -12.87 4.53
N PHE A 87 10.69 -13.91 3.79
CA PHE A 87 11.02 -13.78 2.37
C PHE A 87 9.77 -13.48 1.54
N LEU A 88 8.68 -14.19 1.81
CA LEU A 88 7.42 -13.92 1.15
C LEU A 88 6.85 -12.53 1.50
N VAL A 89 6.99 -12.08 2.75
CA VAL A 89 6.63 -10.70 3.13
C VAL A 89 7.41 -9.68 2.29
N ALA A 90 8.73 -9.86 2.19
CA ALA A 90 9.59 -8.98 1.41
C ALA A 90 9.22 -8.99 -0.10
N ASP A 91 8.94 -10.17 -0.66
CA ASP A 91 8.55 -10.31 -2.06
C ASP A 91 7.20 -9.66 -2.35
N ILE A 92 6.20 -9.85 -1.48
CA ILE A 92 4.88 -9.21 -1.63
C ILE A 92 5.02 -7.68 -1.59
N LEU A 93 5.78 -7.13 -0.63
CA LEU A 93 5.99 -5.68 -0.55
C LEU A 93 6.62 -5.11 -1.82
N LYS A 94 7.64 -5.78 -2.35
CA LYS A 94 8.46 -5.27 -3.46
C LYS A 94 7.86 -5.51 -4.84
N PHE A 95 7.30 -6.69 -5.08
CA PHE A 95 6.91 -7.14 -6.41
C PHE A 95 5.40 -7.18 -6.64
N GLU A 96 4.60 -7.15 -5.58
CA GLU A 96 3.13 -7.16 -5.71
C GLU A 96 2.53 -5.81 -5.29
N LEU A 97 2.82 -5.36 -4.07
CA LEU A 97 2.18 -4.18 -3.50
C LEU A 97 2.78 -2.88 -4.05
N LYS A 98 4.11 -2.76 -4.11
CA LYS A 98 4.75 -1.55 -4.66
C LYS A 98 4.28 -1.25 -6.09
N PRO A 99 4.26 -2.22 -7.05
CA PRO A 99 3.76 -1.95 -8.40
C PRO A 99 2.29 -1.53 -8.44
N LEU A 100 1.44 -2.09 -7.57
CA LEU A 100 0.04 -1.67 -7.45
C LEU A 100 -0.08 -0.20 -7.04
N LEU A 101 0.69 0.22 -6.03
CA LEU A 101 0.72 1.62 -5.58
C LEU A 101 1.28 2.55 -6.67
N GLU A 102 2.33 2.14 -7.39
CA GLU A 102 2.88 2.88 -8.52
C GLU A 102 1.86 3.03 -9.66
N TYR A 103 1.06 2.00 -9.93
CA TYR A 103 -0.02 2.05 -10.90
C TYR A 103 -1.09 3.07 -10.49
N TRP A 104 -1.58 3.00 -9.25
CA TRP A 104 -2.57 3.96 -8.75
C TRP A 104 -2.08 5.41 -8.78
N HIS A 105 -0.81 5.64 -8.45
CA HIS A 105 -0.22 6.99 -8.51
C HIS A 105 -0.26 7.59 -9.92
N GLN A 106 -0.19 6.74 -10.95
CA GLN A 106 -0.27 7.17 -12.36
C GLN A 106 -1.71 7.36 -12.86
N THR A 107 -2.71 6.72 -12.23
CA THR A 107 -4.08 6.68 -12.77
C THR A 107 -5.06 7.64 -12.08
N ILE A 108 -4.86 8.00 -10.82
CA ILE A 108 -5.79 8.87 -10.06
C ILE A 108 -5.44 10.35 -10.16
#